data_AF-A0A917PEC5-F1
#
_entry.id   AF-A0A917PEC5-F1
#
_cell.length_a   1.000
_cell.length_b   1.000
_cell.length_c   1.000
_cell.angle_alpha   90.00
_cell.angle_beta   90.00
_cell.angle_gamma   90.00
#
_symmetry.space_group_name_H-M   'P 1'
#
loop_
_entity.id
_entity.type
_entity.pdbx_description
1 polymer ?
#
loop_
_entity_poly.entity_id
_entity_poly.type
_entity_poly.pdbx_seq_one_letter_code
_entity_poly.pdbx_strand_id
1 'polypeptide(L)'
;MIHGEKIGLRARHESDVPVLHSELYDDVATRSRADSRPWRPIPPSSGHSPFAVTGPSDEAACFSVVELESQELVGEALLWRIDTHNRTAHIGIALRPAFRGRGLAVDVLHTLCEYGFAVRGLQRLQIDTLTDNTPMLAAATRVGFTREGTLRRSAWVYGAYADEAILGLLANDWTPRR
;
A
#
# COMPACT_ATOMS: atom_id res chain seq x y z
N MET A 1 -17.54 -0.54 1.34
CA MET A 1 -16.46 0.47 1.37
C MET A 1 -16.09 0.68 2.82
N ILE A 2 -14.80 0.76 3.13
CA ILE A 2 -14.28 1.06 4.48
C ILE A 2 -13.94 2.55 4.48
N HIS A 3 -14.41 3.29 5.46
CA HIS A 3 -14.28 4.74 5.51
C HIS A 3 -13.13 5.15 6.43
N GLY A 4 -12.22 5.98 5.92
CA GLY A 4 -11.34 6.82 6.73
C GLY A 4 -11.96 8.20 6.95
N GLU A 5 -11.16 9.18 7.38
CA GLU A 5 -11.64 10.55 7.59
C GLU A 5 -11.84 11.31 6.27
N LYS A 6 -10.93 11.12 5.31
CA LYS A 6 -10.88 11.81 4.01
C LYS A 6 -10.96 10.83 2.85
N ILE A 7 -10.62 9.57 3.06
CA ILE A 7 -10.57 8.55 2.02
C ILE A 7 -11.57 7.41 2.27
N GLY A 8 -11.93 6.70 1.20
CA GLY A 8 -12.63 5.43 1.26
C GLY A 8 -11.82 4.33 0.57
N LEU A 9 -11.78 3.13 1.17
CA LEU A 9 -11.27 1.92 0.54
C LEU A 9 -12.44 1.11 -0.02
N ARG A 10 -12.43 0.87 -1.34
CA ARG A 10 -13.45 0.05 -2.01
C ARG A 10 -12.81 -1.02 -2.88
N ALA A 11 -13.63 -2.01 -3.26
CA ALA A 11 -13.24 -2.97 -4.28
C ALA A 11 -12.82 -2.24 -5.55
N ARG A 12 -11.81 -2.79 -6.23
CA ARG A 12 -11.31 -2.24 -7.49
C ARG A 12 -12.31 -2.50 -8.61
N HIS A 13 -12.62 -1.46 -9.37
CA HIS A 13 -13.48 -1.55 -10.55
C HIS A 13 -12.63 -1.57 -11.81
N GLU A 14 -13.16 -2.13 -12.91
CA GLU A 14 -12.45 -2.16 -14.19
C GLU A 14 -12.06 -0.76 -14.68
N SER A 15 -12.89 0.25 -14.41
CA SER A 15 -12.61 1.65 -14.76
C SER A 15 -11.43 2.27 -14.00
N ASP A 16 -11.04 1.70 -12.85
CA ASP A 16 -9.89 2.21 -12.08
C ASP A 16 -8.56 1.78 -12.70
N VAL A 17 -8.55 0.61 -13.37
CA VAL A 17 -7.32 -0.04 -13.84
C VAL A 17 -6.53 0.84 -14.81
N PRO A 18 -7.12 1.45 -15.85
CA PRO A 18 -6.36 2.28 -16.78
C PRO A 18 -5.74 3.51 -16.11
N VAL A 19 -6.43 4.10 -15.12
CA VAL A 19 -5.96 5.29 -14.39
C VAL A 19 -4.80 4.94 -13.45
N LEU A 20 -4.94 3.86 -12.69
CA LEU A 20 -3.85 3.38 -11.83
C LEU A 20 -2.64 2.96 -12.66
N HIS A 21 -2.87 2.28 -13.79
CA HIS A 21 -1.80 1.86 -14.68
C HIS A 21 -1.01 3.04 -15.23
N SER A 22 -1.69 4.02 -15.82
CA SER A 22 -1.02 5.19 -16.41
C SER A 22 -0.29 6.05 -15.39
N GLU A 23 -0.84 6.22 -14.18
CA GLU A 23 -0.27 7.15 -13.20
C GLU A 23 0.68 6.51 -12.18
N LEU A 24 0.66 5.18 -12.03
CA LEU A 24 1.48 4.48 -11.02
C LEU A 24 2.38 3.38 -11.61
N TYR A 25 2.00 2.74 -12.72
CA TYR A 25 2.82 1.68 -13.33
C TYR A 25 3.69 2.19 -14.47
N ASP A 26 3.17 3.10 -15.30
CA ASP A 26 3.92 3.67 -16.44
C ASP A 26 4.98 4.70 -16.00
N ASP A 27 4.86 5.24 -14.79
CA ASP A 27 5.99 5.91 -14.12
C ASP A 27 6.98 4.84 -13.64
N VAL A 28 7.82 4.37 -14.58
CA VAL A 28 8.85 3.36 -14.33
C VAL A 28 9.75 3.79 -13.16
N ALA A 29 10.02 5.10 -13.05
CA ALA A 29 10.91 5.70 -12.06
C ALA A 29 10.39 5.45 -10.65
N THR A 30 9.15 5.84 -10.42
CA THR A 30 8.46 5.58 -9.16
C THR A 30 8.23 4.08 -8.97
N ARG A 31 7.82 3.35 -10.01
CA ARG A 31 7.46 1.92 -9.88
C ARG A 31 8.62 1.06 -9.44
N SER A 32 9.83 1.28 -9.98
CA SER A 32 11.01 0.49 -9.59
C SER A 32 11.52 0.83 -8.18
N ARG A 33 10.99 1.87 -7.53
CA ARG A 33 11.22 2.15 -6.11
C ARG A 33 10.15 1.53 -5.20
N ALA A 34 8.98 1.19 -5.76
CA ALA A 34 7.80 0.73 -5.03
C ALA A 34 7.59 -0.79 -5.09
N ASP A 35 8.23 -1.48 -6.03
CA ASP A 35 8.18 -2.93 -6.18
C ASP A 35 9.60 -3.50 -6.24
N SER A 36 9.84 -4.61 -5.54
CA SER A 36 11.12 -5.32 -5.56
C SER A 36 11.33 -6.16 -6.83
N ARG A 37 10.28 -6.32 -7.66
CA ARG A 37 10.33 -7.00 -8.95
C ARG A 37 10.65 -6.01 -10.07
N PRO A 38 11.33 -6.45 -11.13
CA PRO A 38 11.61 -5.59 -12.28
C PRO A 38 10.32 -5.13 -12.93
N TRP A 39 10.27 -3.86 -13.32
CA TRP A 39 9.23 -3.35 -14.20
C TRP A 39 9.23 -4.11 -15.53
N ARG A 40 8.04 -4.31 -16.11
CA ARG A 40 7.86 -4.97 -17.40
C ARG A 40 6.94 -4.13 -18.30
N PRO A 41 7.12 -4.11 -19.62
CA PRO A 41 6.19 -3.45 -20.54
C PRO A 41 4.88 -4.24 -20.63
N ILE A 42 3.96 -3.97 -19.71
CA ILE A 42 2.66 -4.62 -19.62
C ILE A 42 1.61 -3.63 -20.12
N PRO A 43 0.78 -3.97 -21.11
CA PRO A 43 -0.31 -3.10 -21.54
C PRO A 43 -1.38 -2.91 -20.44
N PRO A 44 -2.03 -1.73 -20.33
CA PRO A 44 -3.06 -1.47 -19.32
C PRO A 44 -4.25 -2.45 -19.36
N SER A 45 -4.61 -2.91 -20.57
CA SER A 45 -5.69 -3.87 -20.82
C SER A 45 -5.28 -5.33 -20.57
N SER A 46 -4.02 -5.58 -20.22
CA SER A 46 -3.55 -6.93 -19.93
C SER A 46 -4.02 -7.38 -18.56
N GLY A 47 -4.51 -8.62 -18.47
CA GLY A 47 -4.76 -9.30 -17.19
C GLY A 47 -3.50 -9.48 -16.33
N HIS A 48 -2.31 -9.22 -16.89
CA HIS A 48 -1.04 -9.20 -16.15
C HIS A 48 -0.74 -7.86 -15.47
N SER A 49 -1.58 -6.83 -15.67
CA SER A 49 -1.45 -5.56 -14.95
C SER A 49 -1.50 -5.84 -13.44
N PRO A 50 -0.60 -5.25 -12.62
CA PRO A 50 -0.67 -5.40 -11.16
C PRO A 50 -1.96 -4.80 -10.58
N PHE A 51 -2.65 -3.96 -11.36
CA PHE A 51 -3.92 -3.37 -10.99
C PHE A 51 -5.13 -4.13 -11.54
N ALA A 52 -4.96 -5.23 -12.28
CA ALA A 52 -6.08 -5.99 -12.82
C ALA A 52 -7.08 -6.35 -11.71
N VAL A 53 -8.38 -6.34 -12.05
CA VAL A 53 -9.43 -6.77 -11.13
C VAL A 53 -9.31 -8.28 -10.96
N THR A 54 -9.07 -8.73 -9.74
CA THR A 54 -9.00 -10.14 -9.39
C THR A 54 -10.18 -10.52 -8.48
N GLY A 55 -10.52 -11.81 -8.47
CA GLY A 55 -11.44 -12.34 -7.46
C GLY A 55 -10.89 -12.23 -6.04
N PRO A 56 -11.72 -12.52 -5.02
CA PRO A 56 -11.28 -12.55 -3.63
C PRO A 56 -10.13 -13.55 -3.44
N SER A 57 -9.21 -13.22 -2.55
CA SER A 57 -8.07 -14.06 -2.17
C SER A 57 -7.89 -14.05 -0.66
N ASP A 58 -7.51 -15.20 -0.11
CA ASP A 58 -7.14 -15.30 1.31
C ASP A 58 -5.76 -14.71 1.57
N GLU A 59 -4.87 -14.69 0.55
CA GLU A 59 -3.48 -14.27 0.65
C GLU A 59 -3.27 -12.76 0.40
N ALA A 60 -4.25 -12.09 -0.22
CA ALA A 60 -4.17 -10.67 -0.56
C ALA A 60 -5.54 -10.01 -0.62
N ALA A 61 -5.58 -8.72 -0.28
CA ALA A 61 -6.75 -7.86 -0.44
C ALA A 61 -6.32 -6.54 -1.07
N CYS A 62 -6.84 -6.23 -2.27
CA CYS A 62 -6.51 -5.02 -3.01
C CYS A 62 -7.70 -4.06 -3.03
N PHE A 63 -7.42 -2.78 -2.86
CA PHE A 63 -8.40 -1.71 -2.80
C PHE A 63 -8.07 -0.60 -3.78
N SER A 64 -9.11 0.01 -4.32
CA SER A 64 -9.05 1.37 -4.86
C SER A 64 -9.28 2.35 -3.71
N VAL A 65 -8.44 3.38 -3.64
CA VAL A 65 -8.56 4.48 -2.69
C VAL A 65 -9.29 5.62 -3.38
N VAL A 66 -10.38 6.11 -2.81
CA VAL A 66 -11.11 7.29 -3.30
C VAL A 66 -11.10 8.41 -2.27
N GLU A 67 -11.06 9.67 -2.68
CA GLU A 67 -11.26 10.81 -1.79
C GLU A 67 -12.76 11.01 -1.58
N LEU A 68 -13.20 11.09 -0.31
CA LEU A 68 -14.63 11.13 0.02
C LEU A 68 -15.30 12.42 -0.44
N GLU A 69 -14.58 13.54 -0.44
CA GLU A 69 -15.13 14.84 -0.84
C GLU A 69 -15.35 14.93 -2.35
N SER A 70 -14.34 14.59 -3.14
CA SER A 70 -14.36 14.72 -4.61
C SER A 70 -14.84 13.46 -5.34
N GLN A 71 -14.88 12.32 -4.65
CA GLN A 71 -15.08 10.98 -5.23
C GLN A 71 -14.01 10.58 -6.27
N GLU A 72 -12.89 11.29 -6.32
CA GLU A 72 -11.81 10.98 -7.24
C GLU A 72 -11.02 9.76 -6.78
N LEU A 73 -10.57 8.95 -7.75
CA LEU A 73 -9.64 7.85 -7.49
C LEU A 73 -8.29 8.42 -7.08
N VAL A 74 -7.89 8.23 -5.82
CA VAL A 74 -6.65 8.76 -5.25
C VAL A 74 -5.45 7.85 -5.53
N GLY A 75 -5.68 6.54 -5.62
CA GLY A 75 -4.61 5.56 -5.78
C GLY A 75 -5.05 4.15 -5.38
N GLU A 76 -4.08 3.35 -4.94
CA GLU A 76 -4.34 2.00 -4.43
C GLU A 76 -3.80 1.77 -3.03
N ALA A 77 -4.35 0.74 -2.41
CA ALA A 77 -3.95 0.21 -1.13
C ALA A 77 -4.12 -1.30 -1.14
N LEU A 78 -3.26 -2.04 -0.45
CA LEU A 78 -3.38 -3.49 -0.40
C LEU A 78 -2.79 -4.08 0.88
N LEU A 79 -3.31 -5.25 1.25
CA LEU A 79 -2.65 -6.23 2.10
C LEU A 79 -2.17 -7.40 1.23
N TRP A 80 -0.95 -7.89 1.46
CA TRP A 80 -0.43 -9.10 0.79
C TRP A 80 0.36 -9.98 1.76
N ARG A 81 0.66 -11.21 1.30
CA ARG A 81 1.29 -12.26 2.14
C ARG A 81 0.52 -12.42 3.46
N ILE A 82 -0.80 -12.45 3.34
CA ILE A 82 -1.66 -12.69 4.49
C ILE A 82 -1.45 -14.13 4.93
N ASP A 83 -0.92 -14.28 6.14
CA ASP A 83 -0.78 -15.56 6.81
C ASP A 83 -1.90 -15.67 7.84
N THR A 84 -2.87 -16.55 7.58
CA THR A 84 -4.04 -16.74 8.46
C THR A 84 -3.71 -17.54 9.71
N HIS A 85 -2.63 -18.34 9.70
CA HIS A 85 -2.17 -19.09 10.86
C HIS A 85 -1.42 -18.17 11.84
N ASN A 86 -0.41 -17.46 11.34
CA ASN A 86 0.39 -16.53 12.14
C ASN A 86 -0.29 -15.16 12.33
N ARG A 87 -1.39 -14.92 11.62
CA ARG A 87 -2.20 -13.70 11.67
C ARG A 87 -1.36 -12.46 11.33
N THR A 88 -0.60 -12.54 10.24
CA THR A 88 0.28 -11.44 9.79
C THR A 88 -0.03 -11.02 8.36
N ALA A 89 0.23 -9.77 8.00
CA ALA A 89 0.21 -9.33 6.61
C ALA A 89 1.17 -8.16 6.37
N HIS A 90 1.56 -7.96 5.12
CA HIS A 90 2.21 -6.74 4.67
C HIS A 90 1.16 -5.73 4.18
N ILE A 91 1.45 -4.44 4.34
CA ILE A 91 0.64 -3.33 3.85
C ILE A 91 1.45 -2.51 2.86
N GLY A 92 0.78 -1.99 1.84
CA GLY A 92 1.36 -1.02 0.92
C GLY A 92 0.30 -0.13 0.31
N ILE A 93 0.76 1.03 -0.12
CA ILE A 93 -0.06 2.08 -0.70
C ILE A 93 0.71 2.71 -1.86
N ALA A 94 -0.02 3.16 -2.87
CA ALA A 94 0.52 4.00 -3.92
C ALA A 94 -0.50 5.07 -4.27
N LEU A 95 -0.16 6.33 -3.98
CA LEU A 95 -1.01 7.47 -4.30
C LEU A 95 -0.59 8.06 -5.63
N ARG A 96 -1.60 8.43 -6.44
CA ARG A 96 -1.40 9.19 -7.67
C ARG A 96 -0.67 10.50 -7.38
N PRO A 97 0.22 10.99 -8.27
CA PRO A 97 1.05 12.16 -8.01
C PRO A 97 0.28 13.39 -7.54
N ALA A 98 -0.89 13.68 -8.14
CA ALA A 98 -1.73 14.84 -7.82
C ALA A 98 -2.29 14.84 -6.37
N PHE A 99 -2.26 13.69 -5.70
CA PHE A 99 -2.84 13.51 -4.36
C PHE A 99 -1.78 13.38 -3.25
N ARG A 100 -0.49 13.39 -3.60
CA ARG A 100 0.62 13.32 -2.65
C ARG A 100 0.76 14.63 -1.86
N GLY A 101 1.35 14.56 -0.67
CA GLY A 101 1.57 15.74 0.18
C GLY A 101 0.31 16.29 0.88
N ARG A 102 -0.88 15.73 0.63
CA ARG A 102 -2.17 16.16 1.20
C ARG A 102 -2.53 15.46 2.52
N GLY A 103 -1.63 14.63 3.06
CA GLY A 103 -1.86 13.83 4.27
C GLY A 103 -2.71 12.57 4.06
N LEU A 104 -3.16 12.28 2.84
CA LEU A 104 -4.03 11.13 2.55
C LEU A 104 -3.36 9.77 2.83
N ALA A 105 -2.03 9.67 2.65
CA ALA A 105 -1.29 8.43 2.93
C ALA A 105 -1.46 7.94 4.39
N VAL A 106 -1.46 8.87 5.34
CA VAL A 106 -1.65 8.56 6.76
C VAL A 106 -3.07 8.02 6.97
N ASP A 107 -4.07 8.68 6.40
CA ASP A 107 -5.47 8.25 6.51
C ASP A 107 -5.67 6.84 5.91
N VAL A 108 -5.12 6.59 4.71
CA VAL A 108 -5.14 5.27 4.08
C VAL A 108 -4.49 4.20 4.97
N LEU A 109 -3.33 4.48 5.58
CA LEU A 109 -2.66 3.52 6.46
C LEU A 109 -3.49 3.20 7.71
N HIS A 110 -4.13 4.20 8.33
CA HIS A 110 -5.03 3.94 9.45
C HIS A 110 -6.23 3.08 9.04
N THR A 111 -6.85 3.36 7.90
CA THR A 111 -7.98 2.56 7.40
C THR A 111 -7.55 1.12 7.06
N LEU A 112 -6.33 0.91 6.54
CA LEU A 112 -5.80 -0.43 6.33
C LEU A 112 -5.48 -1.15 7.64
N CYS A 113 -5.01 -0.43 8.67
CA CYS A 113 -4.81 -1.00 10.00
C CYS A 113 -6.14 -1.45 10.62
N GLU A 114 -7.19 -0.63 10.49
CA GLU A 114 -8.53 -1.01 10.92
C GLU A 114 -9.03 -2.27 10.20
N TYR A 115 -8.87 -2.32 8.87
CA TYR A 115 -9.20 -3.53 8.11
C TYR A 115 -8.39 -4.75 8.57
N GLY A 116 -7.07 -4.61 8.75
CA GLY A 116 -6.19 -5.69 9.16
C GLY A 116 -6.50 -6.21 10.56
N PHE A 117 -6.61 -5.33 11.55
CA PHE A 117 -6.79 -5.72 12.94
C PHE A 117 -8.24 -6.00 13.31
N ALA A 118 -9.18 -5.10 12.98
CA ALA A 118 -10.57 -5.23 13.41
C ALA A 118 -11.40 -6.15 12.51
N VAL A 119 -11.20 -6.08 11.19
CA VAL A 119 -12.02 -6.87 10.24
C VAL A 119 -11.40 -8.24 9.97
N ARG A 120 -10.08 -8.30 9.72
CA ARG A 120 -9.37 -9.55 9.42
C ARG A 120 -8.82 -10.26 10.65
N GLY A 121 -8.86 -9.62 11.82
CA GLY A 121 -8.37 -10.21 13.06
C GLY A 121 -6.88 -10.54 13.02
N LEU A 122 -6.06 -9.78 12.29
CA LEU A 122 -4.61 -9.97 12.28
C LEU A 122 -3.98 -9.52 13.61
N GLN A 123 -2.77 -9.99 13.89
CA GLN A 123 -1.98 -9.65 15.09
C GLN A 123 -0.82 -8.71 14.77
N ARG A 124 -0.33 -8.75 13.53
CA ARG A 124 0.81 -7.93 13.09
C ARG A 124 0.62 -7.46 11.65
N LEU A 125 0.91 -6.19 11.43
CA LEU A 125 1.01 -5.59 10.11
C LEU A 125 2.43 -5.08 9.88
N GLN A 126 2.95 -5.29 8.68
CA GLN A 126 4.32 -4.93 8.30
C GLN A 126 4.32 -4.01 7.08
N ILE A 127 5.25 -3.06 7.06
CA ILE A 127 5.58 -2.25 5.90
C ILE A 127 7.06 -2.46 5.58
N ASP A 128 7.34 -2.73 4.32
CA ASP A 128 8.70 -2.73 3.78
C ASP A 128 8.82 -1.53 2.84
N THR A 129 9.84 -0.69 3.03
CA THR A 129 10.06 0.46 2.16
C THR A 129 11.52 0.86 2.13
N LEU A 130 11.96 1.54 1.07
CA LEU A 130 13.34 2.02 0.98
C LEU A 130 13.68 2.93 2.17
N THR A 131 14.90 2.82 2.70
CA THR A 131 15.33 3.64 3.83
C THR A 131 15.35 5.14 3.51
N ASP A 132 15.38 5.51 2.23
CA ASP A 132 15.31 6.90 1.76
C ASP A 132 13.88 7.37 1.42
N ASN A 133 12.87 6.51 1.55
CA ASN A 133 11.46 6.86 1.38
C ASN A 133 10.91 7.60 2.60
N THR A 134 11.45 8.79 2.85
CA THR A 134 11.10 9.66 3.98
C THR A 134 9.59 9.91 4.11
N PRO A 135 8.81 10.14 3.03
CA PRO A 135 7.37 10.32 3.13
C PRO A 135 6.64 9.09 3.70
N MET A 136 6.98 7.88 3.26
CA MET A 136 6.36 6.65 3.76
C MET A 136 6.77 6.36 5.20
N LEU A 137 8.05 6.54 5.53
CA LEU A 137 8.56 6.38 6.90
C LEU A 137 7.83 7.31 7.88
N ALA A 138 7.70 8.60 7.53
CA ALA A 138 7.00 9.58 8.35
C ALA A 138 5.50 9.24 8.50
N ALA A 139 4.86 8.79 7.42
CA ALA A 139 3.45 8.39 7.47
C ALA A 139 3.24 7.16 8.36
N ALA A 140 4.07 6.12 8.20
CA ALA A 140 4.02 4.89 8.99
C ALA A 140 4.26 5.18 10.48
N THR A 141 5.28 5.97 10.83
CA THR A 141 5.55 6.35 12.22
C THR A 141 4.38 7.11 12.84
N ARG A 142 3.71 8.00 12.09
CA ARG A 142 2.53 8.72 12.58
C ARG A 142 1.33 7.81 12.88
N VAL A 143 1.24 6.68 12.18
CA VAL A 143 0.18 5.65 12.39
C VAL A 143 0.51 4.74 13.57
N GLY A 144 1.76 4.77 14.07
CA GLY A 144 2.22 3.96 15.20
C GLY A 144 3.20 2.83 14.81
N PHE A 145 3.56 2.70 13.53
CA PHE A 145 4.55 1.70 13.13
C PHE A 145 5.93 2.03 13.70
N THR A 146 6.63 1.00 14.16
CA THR A 146 8.00 1.08 14.67
C THR A 146 8.96 0.44 13.68
N ARG A 147 10.12 1.07 13.44
CA ARG A 147 11.19 0.47 12.64
C ARG A 147 11.87 -0.63 13.45
N GLU A 148 11.82 -1.85 12.94
CA GLU A 148 12.35 -3.05 13.60
C GLU A 148 13.70 -3.49 13.03
N GLY A 149 14.02 -3.06 11.81
CA GLY A 149 15.26 -3.47 11.16
C GLY A 149 15.56 -2.75 9.86
N THR A 150 16.69 -3.14 9.28
CA THR A 150 17.12 -2.71 7.94
C THR A 150 17.68 -3.91 7.19
N LEU A 151 17.12 -4.20 6.02
CA LEU A 151 17.67 -5.15 5.08
C LEU A 151 18.67 -4.42 4.18
N ARG A 152 19.95 -4.74 4.32
CA ARG A 152 21.02 -4.10 3.54
C ARG A 152 21.04 -4.65 2.12
N ARG A 153 21.07 -3.77 1.12
CA ARG A 153 21.13 -4.11 -0.31
C ARG A 153 20.06 -5.13 -0.73
N SER A 154 18.85 -5.04 -0.19
CA SER A 154 17.77 -5.98 -0.49
C SER A 154 16.96 -5.59 -1.74
N ALA A 155 16.93 -4.30 -2.10
CA ALA A 155 16.18 -3.83 -3.26
C ALA A 155 17.13 -3.44 -4.41
N TRP A 156 16.80 -3.86 -5.64
CA TRP A 156 17.42 -3.34 -6.85
C TRP A 156 16.59 -2.19 -7.40
N VAL A 157 17.14 -0.98 -7.34
CA VAL A 157 16.45 0.25 -7.70
C VAL A 157 17.27 1.00 -8.71
N TYR A 158 16.79 1.05 -9.96
CA TYR A 158 17.38 1.92 -11.00
C TYR A 158 18.90 1.77 -11.21
N GLY A 159 19.39 0.54 -11.25
CA GLY A 159 20.81 0.27 -11.52
C GLY A 159 21.70 0.21 -10.29
N ALA A 160 21.15 0.41 -9.08
CA ALA A 160 21.89 0.30 -7.82
C ALA A 160 21.11 -0.51 -6.79
N TYR A 161 21.85 -1.07 -5.83
CA TYR A 161 21.22 -1.66 -4.65
C TYR A 161 20.87 -0.57 -3.62
N ALA A 162 19.70 -0.71 -3.02
CA ALA A 162 19.21 0.13 -1.93
C ALA A 162 18.85 -0.73 -0.71
N ASP A 163 18.85 -0.09 0.46
CA ASP A 163 18.46 -0.69 1.71
C ASP A 163 16.95 -0.52 1.93
N GLU A 164 16.31 -1.52 2.54
CA GLU A 164 14.90 -1.46 2.94
C GLU A 164 14.78 -1.38 4.46
N ALA A 165 13.95 -0.46 4.94
CA ALA A 165 13.48 -0.43 6.32
C ALA A 165 12.30 -1.37 6.48
N ILE A 166 12.31 -2.13 7.57
CA ILE A 166 11.19 -2.98 8.00
C ILE A 166 10.49 -2.29 9.15
N LEU A 167 9.20 -2.04 9.01
CA LEU A 167 8.37 -1.44 10.05
C LEU A 167 7.24 -2.37 10.45
N GLY A 168 7.03 -2.54 11.76
CA GLY A 168 5.98 -3.37 12.32
C GLY A 168 4.99 -2.56 13.17
N LEU A 169 3.73 -3.00 13.16
CA LEU A 169 2.70 -2.57 14.11
C LEU A 169 1.97 -3.80 14.62
N LEU A 170 1.91 -3.95 15.95
CA LEU A 170 1.17 -5.02 16.61
C LEU A 170 -0.25 -4.56 16.95
N ALA A 171 -1.19 -5.50 16.97
CA ALA A 171 -2.58 -5.21 17.30
C ALA A 171 -2.75 -4.58 18.69
N ASN A 172 -1.89 -4.91 19.66
CA ASN A 172 -1.94 -4.35 21.02
C ASN A 172 -1.38 -2.92 21.11
N ASP A 173 -0.53 -2.53 20.15
CA ASP A 173 0.05 -1.17 20.08
C ASP A 173 -0.80 -0.26 19.18
N TRP A 174 -1.72 -0.84 18.41
CA TRP A 174 -2.63 -0.11 17.54
C TRP A 174 -3.69 0.63 18.35
N THR A 175 -3.79 1.94 18.13
CA THR A 175 -4.86 2.77 18.67
C THR A 175 -5.89 3.04 17.57
N PRO A 176 -7.13 2.55 17.69
CA PRO A 176 -8.19 2.84 16.74
C PRO A 176 -8.44 4.35 16.67
N ARG A 177 -8.74 4.86 15.47
CA ARG A 177 -9.29 6.22 15.36
C ARG A 177 -10.70 6.21 15.95
N ARG A 178 -10.98 7.19 16.82
CA ARG A 178 -12.31 7.39 17.40
C ARG A 178 -13.19 8.20 16.46
#